data_AF-A0A821C936-F1
#
_entry.id   AF-A0A821C936-F1
#
_cell.length_a   1.000
_cell.length_b   1.000
_cell.length_c   1.000
_cell.angle_alpha   90.00
_cell.angle_beta   90.00
_cell.angle_gamma   90.00
#
_symmetry.space_group_name_H-M   'P 1'
#
loop_
_entity.id
_entity.type
_entity.pdbx_description
1 polymer ?
#
loop_
_entity_poly.entity_id
_entity_poly.type
_entity_poly.pdbx_seq_one_letter_code
_entity_poly.pdbx_strand_id
1 'polypeptide(L)'
;PTTSTNELQLSSTTHGIASRSKLTKTQRNNLKKRANRYKFEIIRQIYTQFTITNVKQILTDMNIYWVNVNIVGSTLFLGLKNDTIRQRVDQQLQQDMFTKEHYERLEKKRQRRRQHHNHHH
;
A
#
# COMPACT_ATOMS: atom_id res chain seq x y z
N PRO A 1 30.68 -40.37 -41.88
CA PRO A 1 29.51 -40.16 -42.75
C PRO A 1 28.59 -41.39 -42.72
N THR A 2 27.27 -41.13 -42.72
CA THR A 2 26.09 -42.03 -42.63
C THR A 2 25.75 -42.61 -41.25
N THR A 3 24.50 -42.79 -40.81
CA THR A 3 23.18 -42.13 -40.97
C THR A 3 22.34 -42.71 -39.82
N SER A 4 21.52 -41.89 -39.15
CA SER A 4 20.54 -42.27 -38.12
C SER A 4 19.59 -43.41 -38.54
N THR A 5 19.03 -44.17 -37.58
CA THR A 5 17.60 -44.58 -37.56
C THR A 5 17.18 -45.10 -36.16
N ASN A 6 16.29 -44.31 -35.53
CA ASN A 6 15.13 -44.61 -34.68
C ASN A 6 15.04 -45.93 -33.90
N GLU A 7 14.83 -45.84 -32.57
CA GLU A 7 13.58 -46.23 -31.88
C GLU A 7 13.56 -45.59 -30.47
N LEU A 8 13.13 -44.32 -30.38
CA LEU A 8 12.74 -43.72 -29.11
C LEU A 8 11.24 -43.96 -28.93
N GLN A 9 10.92 -44.99 -28.14
CA GLN A 9 9.58 -45.25 -27.64
C GLN A 9 9.07 -44.02 -26.88
N LEU A 10 8.05 -43.37 -27.43
CA LEU A 10 7.20 -42.43 -26.69
C LEU A 10 6.48 -43.20 -25.58
N SER A 11 7.05 -43.17 -24.37
CA SER A 11 6.30 -43.41 -23.15
C SER A 11 5.81 -42.07 -22.61
N SER A 12 4.50 -41.92 -22.77
CA SER A 12 3.65 -40.88 -22.21
C SER A 12 3.84 -40.74 -20.71
N THR A 13 4.25 -39.55 -20.25
CA THR A 13 3.92 -39.12 -18.89
C THR A 13 3.69 -37.61 -18.87
N THR A 14 2.44 -37.23 -19.11
CA THR A 14 1.90 -35.89 -18.93
C THR A 14 1.88 -35.56 -17.43
N HIS A 15 3.01 -35.14 -16.86
CA HIS A 15 3.05 -34.52 -15.53
C HIS A 15 2.95 -33.01 -15.68
N GLY A 16 1.75 -32.47 -15.42
CA GLY A 16 1.56 -31.03 -15.39
C GLY A 16 0.13 -30.53 -15.35
N ILE A 17 -0.86 -31.34 -14.94
CA ILE A 17 -2.17 -30.78 -14.57
C ILE A 17 -1.98 -30.07 -13.23
N ALA A 18 -1.64 -28.78 -13.31
CA ALA A 18 -1.66 -27.87 -12.18
C ALA A 18 -3.00 -28.03 -11.45
N SER A 19 -2.94 -28.57 -10.24
CA SER A 19 -4.09 -28.66 -9.37
C SER A 19 -4.64 -27.25 -9.16
N ARG A 20 -5.83 -26.98 -9.70
CA ARG A 20 -6.66 -25.84 -9.29
C ARG A 20 -7.00 -26.05 -7.82
N SER A 21 -6.08 -25.68 -6.93
CA SER A 21 -6.27 -25.67 -5.49
C SER A 21 -7.46 -24.77 -5.20
N LYS A 22 -8.62 -25.39 -4.93
CA LYS A 22 -9.82 -24.66 -4.50
C LYS A 22 -9.48 -24.07 -3.13
N LEU A 23 -9.44 -22.74 -3.05
CA LEU A 23 -9.23 -22.03 -1.79
C LEU A 23 -10.11 -22.63 -0.68
N THR A 24 -9.53 -22.88 0.49
CA THR A 24 -10.29 -23.32 1.66
C THR A 24 -11.33 -22.27 2.04
N LYS A 25 -12.37 -22.66 2.81
CA LYS A 25 -13.39 -21.72 3.30
C LYS A 25 -12.75 -20.53 4.03
N THR A 26 -11.71 -20.80 4.83
CA THR A 26 -10.92 -19.78 5.55
C THR A 26 -10.18 -18.84 4.59
N GLN A 27 -9.50 -19.38 3.57
CA GLN A 27 -8.81 -18.56 2.57
C GLN A 27 -9.78 -17.67 1.79
N ARG A 28 -10.96 -18.19 1.40
CA ARG A 28 -12.00 -17.38 0.73
C ARG A 28 -12.55 -16.28 1.64
N ASN A 29 -12.80 -16.58 2.91
CA ASN A 29 -13.26 -15.58 3.87
C ASN A 29 -12.21 -14.48 4.09
N ASN A 30 -10.93 -14.86 4.20
CA ASN A 30 -9.82 -13.91 4.30
C ASN A 30 -9.67 -13.06 3.04
N LEU A 31 -9.88 -13.65 1.86
CA LEU A 31 -9.88 -12.92 0.59
C LEU A 31 -11.04 -11.92 0.52
N LYS A 32 -12.25 -12.33 0.91
CA LYS A 32 -13.43 -11.44 0.97
C LYS A 32 -13.21 -10.29 1.96
N LYS A 33 -12.64 -10.57 3.13
CA LYS A 33 -12.27 -9.55 4.12
C LYS A 33 -11.23 -8.57 3.56
N ARG A 34 -10.20 -9.07 2.86
CA ARG A 34 -9.21 -8.22 2.16
C ARG A 34 -9.87 -7.35 1.10
N ALA A 35 -10.65 -7.94 0.19
CA ALA A 35 -11.32 -7.23 -0.88
C ALA A 35 -12.24 -6.12 -0.33
N ASN A 36 -12.95 -6.39 0.77
CA ASN A 36 -13.75 -5.38 1.46
C ASN A 36 -12.89 -4.30 2.13
N ARG A 37 -11.71 -4.62 2.66
CA ARG A 37 -10.76 -3.64 3.22
C ARG A 37 -10.22 -2.70 2.15
N TYR A 38 -9.95 -3.23 0.96
CA TYR A 38 -9.42 -2.48 -0.20
C TYR A 38 -10.50 -1.75 -1.01
N LYS A 39 -11.79 -1.93 -0.67
CA LYS A 39 -12.91 -1.44 -1.49
C LYS A 39 -12.93 0.09 -1.62
N PHE A 40 -12.49 0.78 -0.57
CA PHE A 40 -12.50 2.26 -0.51
C PHE A 40 -11.12 2.76 -0.09
N GLU A 41 -10.11 2.43 -0.90
CA GLU A 41 -8.74 2.91 -0.67
C GLU A 41 -8.34 4.00 -1.66
N ILE A 42 -7.56 4.95 -1.14
CA ILE A 42 -6.80 5.91 -1.92
C ILE A 42 -5.34 5.44 -1.90
N ILE A 43 -4.74 5.38 -3.08
CA ILE A 43 -3.33 5.02 -3.25
C ILE A 43 -2.58 6.27 -3.69
N ARG A 44 -1.47 6.58 -3.02
CA ARG A 44 -0.61 7.75 -3.35
C ARG A 44 0.86 7.39 -3.24
N GLN A 45 1.67 8.00 -4.12
CA GLN A 45 3.11 8.00 -3.94
C GLN A 45 3.49 8.98 -2.84
N ILE A 46 4.45 8.59 -2.02
CA ILE A 46 4.97 9.39 -0.92
C ILE A 46 6.50 9.33 -0.93
N TYR A 47 7.14 10.38 -0.43
CA TYR A 47 8.57 10.35 -0.17
C TYR A 47 8.90 9.26 0.86
N THR A 48 9.92 8.46 0.59
CA THR A 48 10.22 7.21 1.31
C THR A 48 10.50 7.37 2.80
N GLN A 49 10.84 8.58 3.25
CA GLN A 49 11.05 8.89 4.67
C GLN A 49 9.76 9.25 5.42
N PHE A 50 8.60 9.32 4.74
CA PHE A 50 7.34 9.50 5.44
C PHE A 50 7.03 8.28 6.30
N THR A 51 6.87 8.53 7.60
CA THR A 51 6.38 7.55 8.55
C THR A 51 4.86 7.58 8.61
N ILE A 52 4.25 6.49 9.08
CA ILE A 52 2.80 6.42 9.33
C ILE A 52 2.37 7.56 10.28
N THR A 53 3.18 7.88 11.28
CA THR A 53 2.91 8.99 12.22
C THR A 53 2.85 10.33 11.51
N ASN A 54 3.79 10.61 10.60
CA ASN A 54 3.80 11.85 9.83
C ASN A 54 2.54 11.95 8.94
N VAL A 55 2.16 10.87 8.28
CA VAL A 55 0.94 10.83 7.45
C VAL A 55 -0.31 11.07 8.31
N LYS A 56 -0.45 10.36 9.44
CA LYS A 56 -1.59 10.55 10.36
C LYS A 56 -1.68 11.98 10.88
N GLN A 57 -0.55 12.61 11.17
CA GLN A 57 -0.50 14.02 11.57
C GLN A 57 -1.09 14.92 10.48
N ILE A 58 -0.64 14.79 9.23
CA ILE A 58 -1.16 15.57 8.09
C ILE A 58 -2.67 15.35 7.93
N LEU A 59 -3.12 14.09 7.92
CA LEU A 59 -4.53 13.76 7.75
C LEU A 59 -5.39 14.37 8.88
N THR A 60 -4.87 14.37 10.12
CA THR A 60 -5.55 15.00 11.26
C THR A 60 -5.63 16.52 11.10
N ASP A 61 -4.52 17.16 10.73
CA ASP A 61 -4.47 18.61 10.50
C ASP A 61 -5.44 19.04 9.37
N MET A 62 -5.77 18.14 8.45
CA MET A 62 -6.75 18.32 7.37
C MET A 62 -8.19 17.91 7.74
N ASN A 63 -8.45 17.46 8.97
CA ASN A 63 -9.73 16.90 9.40
C ASN A 63 -10.20 15.69 8.57
N ILE A 64 -9.26 14.89 8.05
CA ILE A 64 -9.55 13.66 7.30
C ILE A 64 -9.58 12.49 8.28
N TYR A 65 -10.72 11.80 8.36
CA TYR A 65 -10.87 10.57 9.14
C TYR A 65 -10.60 9.34 8.29
N TRP A 66 -9.78 8.41 8.79
CA TRP A 66 -9.41 7.18 8.10
C TRP A 66 -9.79 5.92 8.88
N VAL A 67 -9.99 4.83 8.16
CA VAL A 67 -10.17 3.48 8.72
C VAL A 67 -8.82 2.78 8.82
N ASN A 68 -7.95 2.99 7.83
CA ASN A 68 -6.65 2.33 7.76
C ASN A 68 -5.63 3.25 7.10
N VAL A 69 -4.41 3.29 7.62
CA VAL A 69 -3.26 3.97 6.99
C VAL A 69 -2.13 2.96 6.99
N ASN A 70 -1.59 2.67 5.81
CA ASN A 70 -0.46 1.77 5.64
C ASN A 70 0.53 2.33 4.62
N ILE A 71 1.82 2.06 4.82
CA ILE A 71 2.89 2.48 3.91
C ILE A 71 3.69 1.23 3.53
N VAL A 72 3.87 1.02 2.22
CA VAL A 72 4.71 -0.06 1.68
C VAL A 72 5.68 0.57 0.68
N GLY A 73 6.96 0.62 1.02
CA GLY A 73 7.96 1.34 0.23
C GLY A 73 7.62 2.83 0.12
N SER A 74 7.51 3.34 -1.11
CA SER A 74 7.08 4.71 -1.42
C SER A 74 5.57 4.87 -1.63
N THR A 75 4.76 3.86 -1.26
CA THR A 75 3.32 3.87 -1.55
C THR A 75 2.49 3.92 -0.26
N LEU A 76 1.63 4.93 -0.17
CA LEU A 76 0.61 5.08 0.86
C LEU A 76 -0.70 4.43 0.41
N PHE A 77 -1.28 3.66 1.32
CA PHE A 77 -2.62 3.09 1.23
C PHE A 77 -3.48 3.70 2.33
N LEU A 78 -4.49 4.48 1.94
CA LEU A 78 -5.41 5.16 2.83
C LEU A 78 -6.82 4.56 2.67
N GLY A 79 -7.23 3.75 3.63
CA GLY A 79 -8.55 3.14 3.69
C GLY A 79 -9.58 4.05 4.35
N LEU A 80 -10.75 4.17 3.70
CA LEU A 80 -11.85 5.04 4.10
C LEU A 80 -13.15 4.26 4.29
N LYS A 81 -14.12 4.88 4.97
CA LYS A 81 -15.34 4.20 5.41
C LYS A 81 -16.30 3.85 4.26
N ASN A 82 -16.39 4.71 3.25
CA ASN A 82 -17.28 4.57 2.10
C ASN A 82 -16.74 5.33 0.89
N ASP A 83 -17.33 5.10 -0.29
CA ASP A 83 -16.87 5.69 -1.55
C ASP A 83 -17.08 7.21 -1.62
N THR A 84 -18.15 7.74 -1.02
CA THR A 84 -18.40 9.20 -1.00
C THR A 84 -17.30 9.96 -0.25
N ILE A 85 -16.88 9.44 0.91
CA ILE A 85 -15.75 9.99 1.68
C ILE A 85 -14.47 9.77 0.88
N ARG A 86 -14.31 8.61 0.23
CA ARG A 86 -13.16 8.32 -0.63
C ARG A 86 -12.98 9.36 -1.72
N GLN A 87 -14.01 9.64 -2.50
CA GLN A 87 -13.94 10.63 -3.58
C GLN A 87 -13.62 12.03 -3.06
N ARG A 88 -14.26 12.44 -1.95
CA ARG A 88 -14.00 13.75 -1.34
C ARG A 88 -12.54 13.88 -0.87
N VAL A 89 -12.04 12.88 -0.15
CA VAL A 89 -10.66 12.88 0.36
C VAL A 89 -9.65 12.79 -0.78
N ASP A 90 -9.95 12.01 -1.82
CA ASP A 90 -9.11 11.87 -3.03
C ASP A 90 -8.92 13.20 -3.76
N GLN A 91 -9.96 14.04 -3.79
CA GLN A 91 -9.91 15.41 -4.32
C GLN A 91 -9.14 16.37 -3.40
N GLN A 92 -9.20 16.19 -2.09
CA GLN A 92 -8.48 17.02 -1.12
C GLN A 92 -6.99 16.68 -1.04
N LEU A 93 -6.63 15.41 -1.21
CA LEU A 93 -5.25 14.93 -1.21
C LEU A 93 -4.59 15.21 -2.56
N GLN A 94 -4.09 16.43 -2.71
CA GLN A 94 -3.25 16.84 -3.83
C GLN A 94 -1.98 15.97 -3.91
N GLN A 95 -1.50 15.73 -5.13
CA GLN A 95 -0.36 14.82 -5.38
C GLN A 95 0.96 15.31 -4.77
N ASP A 96 1.10 16.60 -4.53
CA ASP A 96 2.31 17.26 -4.00
C ASP A 96 2.44 17.20 -2.47
N MET A 97 1.42 16.70 -1.78
CA MET A 97 1.31 16.73 -0.32
C MET A 97 2.28 15.79 0.40
N PHE A 98 2.76 14.75 -0.29
CA PHE A 98 3.69 13.77 0.28
C PHE A 98 5.07 13.81 -0.38
N THR A 99 5.48 14.99 -0.85
CA THR A 99 6.79 15.23 -1.47
C THR A 99 7.90 15.40 -0.43
N LYS A 100 9.16 15.32 -0.89
CA LYS A 100 10.35 15.61 -0.07
C LYS A 100 10.30 17.02 0.53
N GLU A 101 9.89 18.02 -0.24
CA GLU A 101 9.76 19.40 0.22
C GLU A 101 8.73 19.54 1.36
N HIS A 102 7.63 18.79 1.29
CA HIS A 102 6.64 18.77 2.36
C HIS A 102 7.21 18.12 3.63
N TYR A 103 7.94 17.01 3.47
CA TYR A 103 8.62 16.34 4.58
C TYR A 103 9.60 17.28 5.30
N GLU A 104 10.46 17.97 4.55
CA GLU A 104 11.45 18.90 5.11
C GLU A 104 10.80 20.07 5.86
N ARG A 105 9.68 20.59 5.35
CA ARG A 105 8.88 21.62 6.04
C ARG A 105 8.36 21.13 7.40
N LEU A 106 7.86 19.89 7.47
CA LEU A 106 7.38 19.29 8.71
C LEU A 106 8.51 19.08 9.73
N GLU A 107 9.66 18.58 9.28
CA GLU A 107 10.82 18.39 10.15
C GLU A 107 11.35 19.72 10.70
N LYS A 108 11.45 20.75 9.86
CA LYS A 108 11.84 22.10 10.30
C LYS A 108 10.89 22.66 11.36
N LYS A 109 9.58 22.45 11.20
CA LYS A 109 8.57 22.86 12.20
C LYS A 109 8.73 22.09 13.51
N ARG A 110 9.05 20.79 13.45
CA ARG A 110 9.31 19.94 14.62
C ARG A 110 10.57 20.35 15.37
N GLN A 111 11.65 20.65 14.67
CA GLN A 111 12.90 21.15 15.25
C GLN A 111 12.71 22.47 16.00
N ARG A 112 11.98 23.43 15.41
CA ARG A 112 11.66 24.71 16.06
C ARG A 112 10.89 24.53 17.37
N ARG A 113 9.90 23.62 17.40
CA ARG A 113 9.14 23.30 18.63
C ARG A 113 10.03 22.73 19.73
N ARG A 114 10.99 21.87 19.39
CA ARG A 114 11.95 21.30 20.35
C ARG A 114 12.89 22.37 20.93
N GLN A 115 13.38 23.28 20.10
CA GLN A 115 14.24 24.39 20.55
C GLN A 115 13.53 25.33 21.53
N HIS A 116 12.25 25.65 21.28
CA HIS A 116 11.45 26.45 22.21
C HIS A 116 11.19 25.72 23.54
N HIS A 117 10.97 24.41 23.52
CA HIS A 117 10.74 23.64 24.75
C HIS A 117 11.98 23.60 25.65
N ASN A 118 13.18 23.55 25.05
CA ASN A 118 14.44 23.54 25.79
C ASN A 118 14.85 24.91 26.36
N HIS A 119 14.23 26.02 25.94
CA HIS A 119 14.49 27.36 26.48
C HIS A 119 13.59 27.73 27.67
N HIS A 120 12.59 26.90 27.99
CA HIS A 120 11.67 27.12 29.11
C HIS A 120 11.93 26.18 30.31
N HIS A 121 13.06 25.47 30.28
CA HIS A 121 13.58 24.67 31.38
C HIS A 121 14.88 25.27 31.88
#